data_AF-A0A2N2WWG6-F1
#
_entry.id   AF-A0A2N2WWG6-F1
#
_cell.length_a   1.000
_cell.length_b   1.000
_cell.length_c   1.000
_cell.angle_alpha   90.00
_cell.angle_beta   90.00
_cell.angle_gamma   90.00
#
_symmetry.space_group_name_H-M   'P 1'
#
loop_
_entity.id
_entity.type
_entity.pdbx_description
1 polymer ?
#
loop_
_entity_poly.entity_id
_entity_poly.type
_entity_poly.pdbx_seq_one_letter_code
_entity_poly.pdbx_strand_id
1 'polypeptide(L)'
;MKKTKLVILILFILLSTNINAQGFDSSKGLLWFSSNDTLVEKDVANRVSGWLNAWDASIKATQSTPSLYPLFVDSIEIINNESALYFETDKLDIGNIFNLDSLNYLTLLLKSYQTGAYSFFVSKGYSGDGYFTVGRNNTTKHIYYWIDGLSKASAIELDTNWVILTIGLDRVSKKINLYKNSVLVESIATAYDFKGSNSFSWAIGSNALTAGFPFKGFFTDIIFLNNTATYLDRELTEKYLKNKYAPPINLPQNINIAYGFADTTINAFKPWFTSYLWSNGSTDPTITVNQSGTYIVEVTDIFGFTSKDSITVSYPELNYPISGSDTTLCLGDTLLWNTGLSTGYSYDWFPVQISSTTYPIYAPGQYAVKVSDSLGNYLLSDTLSIADGVTEAPSLSPPLVKTPPIGYGQAIQTDALAPIPWY
;
A
#
# COMPACT_ATOMS: atom_id res chain seq x y z
N MET A 1 18.13 -12.69 -6.67
CA MET A 1 19.37 -11.93 -6.36
C MET A 1 20.64 -12.81 -6.22
N LYS A 2 20.70 -14.05 -6.73
CA LYS A 2 21.87 -14.95 -6.50
C LYS A 2 23.10 -14.73 -7.42
N LYS A 3 23.14 -13.71 -8.28
CA LYS A 3 24.28 -13.50 -9.21
C LYS A 3 24.78 -12.06 -9.36
N THR A 4 24.20 -11.09 -8.65
CA THR A 4 24.75 -9.72 -8.61
C THR A 4 25.49 -9.60 -7.28
N LYS A 5 26.79 -9.24 -7.32
CA LYS A 5 27.59 -8.97 -6.11
C LYS A 5 27.10 -7.68 -5.46
N LEU A 6 25.93 -7.77 -4.85
CA LEU A 6 25.30 -6.70 -4.11
C LEU A 6 26.13 -6.50 -2.83
N VAL A 7 26.59 -5.29 -2.54
CA VAL A 7 27.07 -4.96 -1.20
C VAL A 7 26.06 -3.98 -0.63
N ILE A 8 25.01 -4.51 0.00
CA ILE A 8 24.10 -3.65 0.76
C ILE A 8 24.81 -3.33 2.06
N LEU A 9 25.35 -2.12 2.16
CA LEU A 9 25.59 -1.53 3.44
C LEU A 9 24.28 -0.88 3.90
N ILE A 10 23.77 -1.26 5.05
CA ILE A 10 22.67 -0.56 5.70
C ILE A 10 23.33 0.53 6.54
N LEU A 11 23.48 1.72 5.97
CA LEU A 11 23.94 2.91 6.70
C LEU A 11 22.74 3.62 7.30
N PHE A 12 22.68 3.62 8.63
CA PHE A 12 22.16 4.79 9.31
C PHE A 12 23.28 5.86 9.31
N ILE A 13 22.92 7.13 9.32
CA ILE A 13 23.86 8.24 9.43
C ILE A 13 23.24 9.24 10.39
N LEU A 14 24.03 9.74 11.34
CA LEU A 14 23.63 10.83 12.22
C LEU A 14 24.80 11.80 12.32
N LEU A 15 24.92 12.64 11.30
CA LEU A 15 25.93 13.70 11.26
C LEU A 15 25.35 14.90 12.01
N SER A 16 25.71 15.00 13.29
CA SER A 16 25.45 16.18 14.10
C SER A 16 26.79 16.87 14.37
N THR A 17 26.83 18.18 14.16
CA THR A 17 27.99 19.04 14.47
C THR A 17 27.99 19.54 15.92
N ASN A 18 27.13 18.99 16.80
CA ASN A 18 26.90 19.55 18.15
C ASN A 18 26.62 18.48 19.22
N ILE A 19 27.18 17.28 19.10
CA ILE A 19 27.09 16.31 20.19
C ILE A 19 28.48 16.13 20.79
N ASN A 20 28.69 16.74 21.96
CA ASN A 20 29.77 16.40 22.90
C ASN A 20 29.47 15.01 23.51
N ALA A 21 29.32 13.97 22.70
CA ALA A 21 29.24 12.61 23.19
C ALA A 21 30.66 12.17 23.54
N GLN A 22 30.89 11.85 24.81
CA GLN A 22 32.04 11.07 25.29
C GLN A 22 33.45 11.53 24.82
N GLY A 23 33.65 12.84 24.61
CA GLY A 23 34.97 13.39 24.26
C GLY A 23 35.35 13.35 22.78
N PHE A 24 34.40 13.04 21.88
CA PHE A 24 34.62 13.10 20.44
C PHE A 24 34.50 14.53 19.89
N ASP A 25 35.27 14.84 18.85
CA ASP A 25 35.30 16.16 18.22
C ASP A 25 34.01 16.40 17.43
N SER A 26 33.16 17.30 17.94
CA SER A 26 31.89 17.70 17.32
C SER A 26 32.02 18.34 15.93
N SER A 27 33.23 18.71 15.50
CA SER A 27 33.50 19.18 14.13
C SER A 27 33.69 18.04 13.11
N LYS A 28 33.78 16.79 13.58
CA LYS A 28 34.07 15.60 12.77
C LYS A 28 32.83 14.76 12.50
N GLY A 29 32.89 13.99 11.42
CA GLY A 29 31.76 13.21 10.97
C GLY A 29 31.47 12.00 11.87
N LEU A 30 30.38 12.06 12.63
CA LEU A 30 29.80 10.88 13.29
C LEU A 30 28.90 10.12 12.31
N LEU A 31 29.21 8.85 12.05
CA LEU A 31 28.47 7.98 11.15
C LEU A 31 27.95 6.76 11.92
N TRP A 32 26.65 6.53 11.90
CA TRP A 32 26.00 5.67 12.89
C TRP A 32 25.41 4.46 12.23
N PHE A 33 26.01 3.29 12.38
CA PHE A 33 25.57 2.10 11.67
C PHE A 33 24.77 1.23 12.63
N SER A 34 23.59 0.74 12.22
CA SER A 34 23.10 -0.51 12.80
C SER A 34 24.01 -1.64 12.30
N SER A 35 25.23 -1.74 12.84
CA SER A 35 26.16 -2.81 12.53
C SER A 35 26.00 -3.87 13.59
N ASN A 36 25.74 -5.10 13.17
CA ASN A 36 26.16 -6.23 13.96
C ASN A 36 27.70 -6.26 13.88
N ASP A 37 28.39 -6.34 15.02
CA ASP A 37 29.87 -6.46 15.09
C ASP A 37 30.39 -7.55 14.12
N THR A 38 29.57 -8.57 13.88
CA THR A 38 29.84 -9.66 12.94
C THR A 38 29.92 -9.26 11.46
N LEU A 39 29.56 -8.02 11.08
CA LEU A 39 29.53 -7.55 9.68
C LEU A 39 30.67 -6.59 9.34
N VAL A 40 31.66 -6.42 10.22
CA VAL A 40 32.84 -5.58 9.97
C VAL A 40 34.13 -6.34 10.24
N GLU A 41 35.15 -6.05 9.44
CA GLU A 41 36.52 -6.48 9.71
C GLU A 41 37.26 -5.33 10.40
N LYS A 42 37.84 -5.61 11.57
CA LYS A 42 38.54 -4.63 12.40
C LYS A 42 40.04 -4.89 12.44
N ASP A 43 40.83 -3.83 12.52
CA ASP A 43 42.25 -3.92 12.84
C ASP A 43 42.49 -4.02 14.35
N VAL A 44 43.77 -4.07 14.74
CA VAL A 44 44.21 -4.16 16.14
C VAL A 44 43.83 -2.95 17.00
N ALA A 45 43.46 -1.83 16.39
CA ALA A 45 43.04 -0.60 17.04
C ALA A 45 41.50 -0.43 17.04
N ASN A 46 40.75 -1.49 16.77
CA ASN A 46 39.29 -1.48 16.63
C ASN A 46 38.79 -0.59 15.48
N ARG A 47 39.64 -0.34 14.46
CA ARG A 47 39.29 0.47 13.29
C ARG A 47 38.80 -0.44 12.17
N VAL A 48 37.74 -0.04 11.48
CA VAL A 48 37.11 -0.87 10.45
C VAL A 48 37.87 -0.77 9.13
N SER A 49 38.45 -1.89 8.72
CA SER A 49 39.18 -2.04 7.47
C SER A 49 38.30 -2.61 6.34
N GLY A 50 37.21 -3.31 6.70
CA GLY A 50 36.29 -3.89 5.74
C GLY A 50 34.86 -4.04 6.26
N TRP A 51 33.92 -4.10 5.31
CA TRP A 51 32.49 -4.28 5.55
C TRP A 51 31.99 -5.51 4.81
N LEU A 52 31.37 -6.43 5.54
CA LEU A 52 30.87 -7.69 5.01
C LEU A 52 29.41 -7.53 4.56
N ASN A 53 29.05 -8.20 3.46
CA ASN A 53 27.65 -8.29 3.07
C ASN A 53 26.87 -9.18 4.06
N ALA A 54 25.68 -8.71 4.46
CA ALA A 54 24.84 -9.37 5.46
C ALA A 54 24.31 -10.77 5.07
N TRP A 55 24.25 -11.09 3.78
CA TRP A 55 23.77 -12.39 3.27
C TRP A 55 24.89 -13.29 2.74
N ASP A 56 26.05 -12.73 2.40
CA ASP A 56 27.20 -13.47 1.89
C ASP A 56 28.51 -12.79 2.32
N ALA A 57 29.08 -13.26 3.44
CA ALA A 57 30.31 -12.71 3.99
C ALA A 57 31.54 -12.86 3.09
N SER A 58 31.47 -13.65 1.99
CA SER A 58 32.54 -13.68 0.98
C SER A 58 32.58 -12.40 0.12
N ILE A 59 31.50 -11.62 0.13
CA ILE A 59 31.41 -10.33 -0.53
C ILE A 59 31.69 -9.24 0.51
N LYS A 60 32.76 -8.48 0.27
CA LYS A 60 33.14 -7.37 1.15
C LYS A 60 33.58 -6.13 0.40
N ALA A 61 33.45 -4.99 1.08
CA ALA A 61 34.08 -3.73 0.71
C ALA A 61 35.26 -3.48 1.64
N THR A 62 36.32 -2.84 1.17
CA THR A 62 37.57 -2.66 1.92
C THR A 62 38.07 -1.26 1.76
N GLN A 63 38.33 -0.56 2.86
CA GLN A 63 39.06 0.70 2.83
C GLN A 63 40.52 0.36 2.55
N SER A 64 41.05 0.83 1.43
CA SER A 64 42.44 0.54 1.03
C SER A 64 43.46 1.45 1.69
N THR A 65 43.01 2.54 2.34
CA THR A 65 43.86 3.53 2.99
C THR A 65 43.73 3.46 4.52
N PRO A 66 44.69 2.87 5.25
CA PRO A 66 44.63 2.70 6.71
C PRO A 66 44.39 3.98 7.51
N SER A 67 44.94 5.12 7.06
CA SER A 67 44.73 6.41 7.71
C SER A 67 43.29 6.94 7.60
N LEU A 68 42.43 6.28 6.82
CA LEU A 68 41.01 6.58 6.66
C LEU A 68 40.10 5.54 7.33
N TYR A 69 40.64 4.57 8.09
CA TYR A 69 39.81 3.59 8.79
C TYR A 69 39.01 4.30 9.90
N PRO A 70 37.67 4.20 9.91
CA PRO A 70 36.90 4.71 11.02
C PRO A 70 37.05 3.83 12.25
N LEU A 71 36.91 4.42 13.43
CA LEU A 71 36.86 3.68 14.70
C LEU A 71 35.49 3.04 14.89
N PHE A 72 35.44 1.75 15.23
CA PHE A 72 34.22 1.11 15.68
C PHE A 72 33.92 1.50 17.13
N VAL A 73 32.67 1.87 17.42
CA VAL A 73 32.20 2.16 18.77
C VAL A 73 31.02 1.24 19.07
N ASP A 74 31.12 0.46 20.15
CA ASP A 74 30.21 -0.67 20.38
C ASP A 74 28.79 -0.24 20.79
N SER A 75 28.65 0.89 21.48
CA SER A 75 27.36 1.39 21.95
C SER A 75 27.44 2.88 22.24
N ILE A 76 26.47 3.66 21.75
CA ILE A 76 26.36 5.06 22.15
C ILE A 76 24.91 5.48 22.41
N GLU A 77 24.73 6.17 23.54
CA GLU A 77 23.45 6.55 24.14
C GLU A 77 22.54 7.36 23.21
N ILE A 78 23.10 8.32 22.47
CA ILE A 78 22.35 9.22 21.60
C ILE A 78 21.68 8.55 20.39
N ILE A 79 22.02 7.29 20.12
CA ILE A 79 21.34 6.47 19.11
C ILE A 79 20.70 5.22 19.69
N ASN A 80 20.17 5.32 20.91
CA ASN A 80 19.53 4.20 21.61
C ASN A 80 20.50 3.03 21.86
N ASN A 81 21.76 3.32 22.18
CA ASN A 81 22.78 2.33 22.55
C ASN A 81 23.21 1.38 21.42
N GLU A 82 22.98 1.73 20.16
CA GLU A 82 23.49 0.97 19.01
C GLU A 82 24.99 1.25 18.74
N SER A 83 25.66 0.34 18.02
CA SER A 83 27.04 0.51 17.57
C SER A 83 27.20 1.62 16.52
N ALA A 84 28.42 2.07 16.25
CA ALA A 84 28.71 3.19 15.36
C ALA A 84 30.09 3.11 14.71
N LEU A 85 30.31 3.91 13.66
CA LEU A 85 31.65 4.18 13.12
C LEU A 85 32.00 5.68 13.24
N TYR A 86 33.07 5.97 13.95
CA TYR A 86 33.59 7.32 14.10
C TYR A 86 34.64 7.62 13.03
N PHE A 87 34.39 8.62 12.18
CA PHE A 87 35.34 9.09 11.17
C PHE A 87 36.11 10.29 11.70
N GLU A 88 37.43 10.21 11.62
CA GLU A 88 38.30 11.33 12.02
C GLU A 88 38.40 12.44 10.96
N THR A 89 37.59 12.33 9.90
CA THR A 89 37.45 13.24 8.77
C THR A 89 36.03 13.83 8.72
N ASP A 90 35.86 14.91 7.98
CA ASP A 90 34.57 15.58 7.72
C ASP A 90 33.78 14.95 6.54
N LYS A 91 34.36 13.94 5.89
CA LYS A 91 33.77 13.18 4.80
C LYS A 91 34.14 11.70 4.84
N LEU A 92 33.19 10.85 4.46
CA LEU A 92 33.39 9.45 4.13
C LEU A 92 33.80 9.36 2.65
N ASP A 93 35.05 8.98 2.37
CA ASP A 93 35.48 8.67 0.99
C ASP A 93 35.15 7.22 0.64
N ILE A 94 34.10 7.05 -0.15
CA ILE A 94 33.53 5.77 -0.57
C ILE A 94 34.27 5.24 -1.81
N GLY A 95 34.93 6.12 -2.58
CA GLY A 95 35.74 5.72 -3.73
C GLY A 95 36.84 4.74 -3.33
N ASN A 96 37.51 5.01 -2.21
CA ASN A 96 38.58 4.16 -1.67
C ASN A 96 38.08 2.88 -0.97
N ILE A 97 36.80 2.83 -0.56
CA ILE A 97 36.19 1.69 0.13
C ILE A 97 35.69 0.62 -0.86
N PHE A 98 35.19 1.05 -2.01
CA PHE A 98 34.49 0.15 -2.92
C PHE A 98 35.12 0.08 -4.32
N ASN A 99 36.25 0.75 -4.56
CA ASN A 99 36.92 0.82 -5.87
C ASN A 99 35.90 1.19 -6.98
N LEU A 100 35.31 2.38 -6.82
CA LEU A 100 34.10 2.80 -7.51
C LEU A 100 34.30 3.32 -8.94
N ASP A 101 35.47 3.10 -9.54
CA ASP A 101 35.80 3.59 -10.89
C ASP A 101 34.82 3.07 -11.96
N SER A 102 34.06 2.01 -11.66
CA SER A 102 33.07 1.36 -12.54
C SER A 102 31.59 1.61 -12.21
N LEU A 103 31.24 2.44 -11.22
CA LEU A 103 29.82 2.69 -10.88
C LEU A 103 29.05 3.37 -12.01
N ASN A 104 27.87 2.83 -12.28
CA ASN A 104 26.85 3.49 -13.10
C ASN A 104 25.72 4.08 -12.26
N TYR A 105 25.48 3.64 -11.02
CA TYR A 105 24.36 4.12 -10.20
C TYR A 105 24.74 4.20 -8.72
N LEU A 106 24.24 5.25 -8.05
CA LEU A 106 24.22 5.41 -6.59
C LEU A 106 22.77 5.64 -6.15
N THR A 107 22.25 4.79 -5.26
CA THR A 107 20.88 4.93 -4.73
C THR A 107 20.91 5.27 -3.24
N LEU A 108 20.25 6.36 -2.88
CA LEU A 108 20.17 6.90 -1.53
C LEU A 108 18.70 6.88 -1.08
N LEU A 109 18.44 6.32 0.10
CA LEU A 109 17.15 6.48 0.77
C LEU A 109 17.23 7.66 1.73
N LEU A 110 16.50 8.72 1.38
CA LEU A 110 16.48 9.97 2.12
C LEU A 110 15.25 10.03 3.00
N LYS A 111 15.44 10.13 4.32
CA LYS A 111 14.36 10.39 5.29
C LYS A 111 14.46 11.81 5.81
N SER A 112 13.34 12.52 5.78
CA SER A 112 13.20 13.88 6.29
C SER A 112 13.20 13.87 7.81
N TYR A 113 14.30 14.31 8.43
CA TYR A 113 14.32 14.78 9.81
C TYR A 113 15.40 15.84 9.93
N GLN A 114 15.11 17.11 9.67
CA GLN A 114 15.83 18.26 10.24
C GLN A 114 15.22 19.56 9.72
N THR A 115 15.13 20.57 10.58
CA THR A 115 14.93 21.98 10.23
C THR A 115 16.31 22.60 9.97
N GLY A 116 16.70 22.81 8.70
CA GLY A 116 18.01 23.35 8.35
C GLY A 116 18.21 23.56 6.85
N ALA A 117 19.02 24.56 6.48
CA ALA A 117 19.03 25.10 5.13
C ALA A 117 19.65 24.17 4.06
N TYR A 118 20.63 23.33 4.39
CA TYR A 118 21.30 22.46 3.42
C TYR A 118 21.89 21.17 4.03
N SER A 119 21.76 20.04 3.34
CA SER A 119 22.49 18.80 3.61
C SER A 119 23.10 18.29 2.30
N PHE A 120 24.43 18.06 2.22
CA PHE A 120 25.12 17.66 0.98
C PHE A 120 25.41 16.16 0.97
N PHE A 121 25.12 15.51 -0.14
CA PHE A 121 25.01 14.07 -0.21
C PHE A 121 26.11 13.41 -1.02
N VAL A 122 26.73 14.12 -1.94
CA VAL A 122 27.74 13.54 -2.81
C VAL A 122 28.64 14.66 -3.29
N SER A 123 29.95 14.48 -3.28
CA SER A 123 30.83 15.22 -4.18
C SER A 123 31.71 14.24 -4.94
N LYS A 124 31.76 14.36 -6.26
CA LYS A 124 32.88 13.91 -7.08
C LYS A 124 33.75 15.13 -7.36
N GLY A 125 35.07 15.05 -7.20
CA GLY A 125 35.96 16.11 -7.69
C GLY A 125 37.40 15.97 -7.20
N TYR A 126 38.33 15.83 -8.14
CA TYR A 126 39.72 16.25 -8.01
C TYR A 126 39.91 17.54 -8.82
N SER A 127 40.88 18.38 -8.46
CA SER A 127 41.12 19.65 -9.16
C SER A 127 41.40 19.42 -10.65
N GLY A 128 40.54 19.94 -11.54
CA GLY A 128 40.72 19.92 -13.00
C GLY A 128 39.67 19.15 -13.82
N ASP A 129 38.88 18.24 -13.21
CA ASP A 129 38.01 17.28 -13.92
C ASP A 129 36.50 17.51 -13.73
N GLY A 130 36.11 18.65 -13.17
CA GLY A 130 34.72 18.99 -12.86
C GLY A 130 34.16 18.27 -11.63
N TYR A 131 33.26 18.93 -10.90
CA TYR A 131 32.59 18.36 -9.72
C TYR A 131 31.10 18.19 -9.94
N PHE A 132 30.52 17.14 -9.33
CA PHE A 132 29.06 17.00 -9.20
C PHE A 132 28.71 16.90 -7.71
N THR A 133 27.87 17.81 -7.25
CA THR A 133 27.33 17.74 -5.90
C THR A 133 25.82 17.71 -5.89
N VAL A 134 25.25 16.88 -5.04
CA VAL A 134 23.81 16.88 -4.74
C VAL A 134 23.60 17.32 -3.32
N GLY A 135 22.68 18.26 -3.09
CA GLY A 135 22.30 18.72 -1.77
C GLY A 135 20.80 18.81 -1.62
N ARG A 136 20.30 18.82 -0.39
CA ARG A 136 18.88 19.02 -0.08
C ARG A 136 18.72 20.32 0.69
N ASN A 137 17.73 21.14 0.34
CA ASN A 137 17.28 22.25 1.18
C ASN A 137 15.96 21.87 1.84
N ASN A 138 15.92 21.80 3.17
CA ASN A 138 14.71 21.43 3.90
C ASN A 138 13.69 22.57 3.97
N THR A 139 14.14 23.82 3.84
CA THR A 139 13.27 25.00 3.83
C THR A 139 12.42 25.01 2.56
N THR A 140 13.06 24.82 1.40
CA THR A 140 12.35 24.77 0.12
C THR A 140 11.80 23.39 -0.19
N LYS A 141 12.19 22.34 0.54
CA LYS A 141 11.91 20.92 0.23
C LYS A 141 12.36 20.53 -1.19
N HIS A 142 13.56 20.94 -1.59
CA HIS A 142 14.10 20.58 -2.90
C HIS A 142 15.46 19.89 -2.79
N ILE A 143 15.75 19.03 -3.76
CA ILE A 143 17.10 18.62 -4.08
C ILE A 143 17.69 19.62 -5.09
N TYR A 144 18.94 19.98 -4.81
CA TYR A 144 19.80 20.87 -5.56
C TYR A 144 20.94 20.05 -6.11
N TYR A 145 21.44 20.44 -7.27
CA TYR A 145 22.71 19.93 -7.71
C TYR A 145 23.56 21.04 -8.31
N TRP A 146 24.87 20.84 -8.23
CA TRP A 146 25.87 21.69 -8.85
C TRP A 146 26.81 20.84 -9.70
N ILE A 147 27.06 21.30 -10.92
CA ILE A 147 28.07 20.74 -11.82
C ILE A 147 28.98 21.89 -12.23
N ASP A 148 30.27 21.84 -11.92
CA ASP A 148 31.32 22.80 -12.32
C ASP A 148 30.85 24.03 -13.15
N GLY A 149 30.54 25.15 -12.48
CA GLY A 149 30.08 26.41 -13.10
C GLY A 149 28.59 26.50 -13.50
N LEU A 150 27.88 25.37 -13.56
CA LEU A 150 26.43 25.27 -13.71
C LEU A 150 25.76 24.95 -12.37
N SER A 151 25.10 25.96 -11.78
CA SER A 151 24.22 25.78 -10.63
C SER A 151 22.77 25.71 -11.10
N LYS A 152 22.04 24.64 -10.76
CA LYS A 152 20.58 24.63 -10.85
C LYS A 152 20.00 24.61 -9.44
N ALA A 153 19.53 25.77 -9.00
CA ALA A 153 18.70 25.88 -7.82
C ALA A 153 17.34 25.21 -8.10
N SER A 154 16.82 24.41 -7.16
CA SER A 154 15.49 23.77 -7.20
C SER A 154 15.26 22.79 -8.38
N ALA A 155 15.96 21.65 -8.37
CA ALA A 155 15.86 20.65 -9.44
C ALA A 155 14.73 19.63 -9.24
N ILE A 156 14.52 19.16 -8.00
CA ILE A 156 13.57 18.08 -7.69
C ILE A 156 12.83 18.41 -6.40
N GLU A 157 11.50 18.52 -6.46
CA GLU A 157 10.65 18.75 -5.30
C GLU A 157 10.49 17.48 -4.45
N LEU A 158 10.51 17.65 -3.12
CA LEU A 158 10.29 16.61 -2.10
C LEU A 158 8.93 16.84 -1.44
N ASP A 159 7.89 16.44 -2.17
CA ASP A 159 6.49 16.34 -1.72
C ASP A 159 6.32 15.37 -0.54
N THR A 160 7.16 14.33 -0.47
CA THR A 160 7.14 13.32 0.60
C THR A 160 8.30 13.49 1.58
N ASN A 161 8.10 12.98 2.81
CA ASN A 161 9.16 12.89 3.81
C ASN A 161 10.19 11.79 3.50
N TRP A 162 9.88 10.90 2.57
CA TRP A 162 10.72 9.77 2.19
C TRP A 162 10.95 9.74 0.68
N VAL A 163 12.21 9.76 0.28
CA VAL A 163 12.59 9.80 -1.14
C VAL A 163 13.67 8.80 -1.42
N ILE A 164 13.46 7.95 -2.42
CA ILE A 164 14.51 7.16 -3.03
C ILE A 164 15.11 8.01 -4.14
N LEU A 165 16.32 8.52 -3.92
CA LEU A 165 17.07 9.26 -4.92
C LEU A 165 18.09 8.32 -5.55
N THR A 166 18.02 8.11 -6.85
CA THR A 166 19.07 7.42 -7.59
C THR A 166 19.78 8.36 -8.54
N ILE A 167 21.11 8.38 -8.47
CA ILE A 167 22.00 9.12 -9.37
C ILE A 167 22.62 8.10 -10.32
N GLY A 168 22.29 8.18 -11.60
CA GLY A 168 22.85 7.36 -12.66
C GLY A 168 23.87 8.12 -13.50
N LEU A 169 25.00 7.50 -13.82
CA LEU A 169 26.01 8.01 -14.72
C LEU A 169 25.92 7.27 -16.06
N ASP A 170 25.43 7.94 -17.10
CA ASP A 170 25.52 7.47 -18.47
C ASP A 170 26.85 7.95 -19.09
N ARG A 171 27.82 7.04 -19.10
CA ARG A 171 29.16 7.32 -19.62
C ARG A 171 29.24 7.31 -21.15
N VAL A 172 28.24 6.75 -21.84
CA VAL A 172 28.20 6.72 -23.30
C VAL A 172 27.70 8.06 -23.82
N SER A 173 26.58 8.53 -23.26
CA SER A 173 25.97 9.80 -23.66
C SER A 173 26.47 11.00 -22.86
N LYS A 174 27.38 10.78 -21.91
CA LYS A 174 27.90 11.79 -20.97
C LYS A 174 26.78 12.53 -20.21
N LYS A 175 25.88 11.77 -19.61
CA LYS A 175 24.74 12.31 -18.85
C LYS A 175 24.72 11.86 -17.40
N ILE A 176 24.22 12.73 -16.54
CA ILE A 176 23.82 12.40 -15.16
C ILE A 176 22.30 12.30 -15.13
N ASN A 177 21.78 11.14 -14.81
CA ASN A 177 20.35 10.86 -14.71
C ASN A 177 19.94 10.87 -13.24
N LEU A 178 18.95 11.67 -12.88
CA LEU A 178 18.41 11.73 -11.53
C LEU A 178 17.04 11.06 -11.51
N TYR A 179 16.87 10.08 -10.64
CA TYR A 179 15.61 9.38 -10.43
C TYR A 179 15.07 9.69 -9.04
N LYS A 180 13.80 10.08 -8.97
CA LYS A 180 13.04 10.24 -7.72
C LYS A 180 11.99 9.14 -7.69
N ASN A 181 12.03 8.29 -6.66
CA ASN A 181 11.08 7.19 -6.48
C ASN A 181 10.95 6.40 -7.81
N SER A 182 12.08 5.93 -8.36
CA SER A 182 12.17 5.21 -9.64
C SER A 182 11.77 5.97 -10.92
N VAL A 183 11.27 7.20 -10.83
CA VAL A 183 10.91 8.01 -12.00
C VAL A 183 12.11 8.88 -12.38
N LEU A 184 12.53 8.84 -13.64
CA LEU A 184 13.53 9.76 -14.16
C LEU A 184 12.96 11.18 -14.13
N VAL A 185 13.51 12.03 -13.27
CA VAL A 185 13.08 13.43 -13.11
C VAL A 185 13.99 14.38 -13.85
N GLU A 186 15.25 14.01 -14.08
CA GLU A 186 16.18 14.86 -14.80
C GLU A 186 17.28 14.06 -15.51
N SER A 187 17.74 14.58 -16.64
CA SER A 187 18.86 14.02 -17.41
C SER A 187 19.75 15.17 -17.86
N ILE A 188 20.95 15.23 -17.31
CA ILE A 188 21.83 16.40 -17.39
C ILE A 188 23.02 16.05 -18.27
N ALA A 189 23.18 16.73 -19.40
CA ALA A 189 24.37 16.59 -20.23
C ALA A 189 25.59 17.25 -19.57
N THR A 190 26.75 16.62 -19.66
CA THR A 190 28.01 17.17 -19.12
C THR A 190 29.11 17.07 -20.17
N ALA A 191 29.98 18.09 -20.23
CA ALA A 191 31.14 18.07 -21.12
C ALA A 191 32.25 17.12 -20.62
N TYR A 192 32.21 16.73 -19.34
CA TYR A 192 33.25 15.98 -18.66
C TYR A 192 33.19 14.49 -19.02
N ASP A 193 34.35 13.87 -19.22
CA ASP A 193 34.46 12.44 -19.43
C ASP A 193 34.41 11.71 -18.09
N PHE A 194 33.56 10.70 -17.97
CA PHE A 194 33.47 9.84 -16.80
C PHE A 194 34.49 8.67 -16.89
N LYS A 195 35.63 8.84 -17.58
CA LYS A 195 36.65 7.80 -17.77
C LYS A 195 38.06 8.35 -17.53
N GLY A 196 38.90 7.64 -16.77
CA GLY A 196 40.33 7.96 -16.61
C GLY A 196 40.97 7.42 -15.33
N SER A 197 42.30 7.33 -15.31
CA SER A 197 43.16 6.81 -14.22
C SER A 197 43.40 7.79 -13.05
N ASN A 198 42.63 8.88 -12.99
CA ASN A 198 42.55 9.79 -11.84
C ASN A 198 41.16 9.55 -11.20
N SER A 199 41.15 8.76 -10.13
CA SER A 199 40.00 8.01 -9.63
C SER A 199 38.85 8.88 -9.10
N PHE A 200 37.62 8.40 -9.32
CA PHE A 200 36.43 9.05 -8.79
C PHE A 200 36.22 8.69 -7.32
N SER A 201 36.36 9.67 -6.43
CA SER A 201 35.88 9.53 -5.06
C SER A 201 34.43 9.98 -4.97
N TRP A 202 33.54 9.03 -4.65
CA TRP A 202 32.23 9.37 -4.10
C TRP A 202 32.44 9.70 -2.64
N ALA A 203 32.09 10.91 -2.21
CA ALA A 203 32.17 11.28 -0.80
C ALA A 203 30.80 11.63 -0.24
N ILE A 204 30.48 11.13 0.96
CA ILE A 204 29.33 11.57 1.75
C ILE A 204 29.87 12.41 2.91
N GLY A 205 29.43 13.66 3.05
CA GLY A 205 29.91 14.56 4.09
C GLY A 205 29.96 16.02 3.66
N SER A 206 31.02 16.73 4.05
CA SER A 206 31.27 18.11 3.63
C SER A 206 31.75 18.21 2.18
N ASN A 207 31.44 19.33 1.51
CA ASN A 207 32.03 19.66 0.21
C ASN A 207 33.47 20.19 0.42
N ALA A 208 34.46 19.52 -0.17
CA ALA A 208 35.87 19.88 -0.07
C ALA A 208 36.22 21.27 -0.65
N LEU A 209 35.40 21.80 -1.57
CA LEU A 209 35.65 23.10 -2.21
C LEU A 209 35.04 24.29 -1.45
N THR A 210 34.18 24.03 -0.47
CA THR A 210 33.50 25.08 0.31
C THR A 210 33.43 24.66 1.77
N ALA A 211 34.46 25.02 2.54
CA ALA A 211 34.40 24.96 4.00
C ALA A 211 33.18 25.75 4.49
N GLY A 212 32.20 25.07 5.10
CA GLY A 212 30.96 25.72 5.59
C GLY A 212 29.66 24.97 5.31
N PHE A 213 29.70 23.89 4.52
CA PHE A 213 28.52 23.12 4.13
C PHE A 213 28.60 21.65 4.58
N PRO A 214 28.70 21.36 5.90
CA PRO A 214 28.68 19.99 6.38
C PRO A 214 27.29 19.37 6.15
N PHE A 215 27.26 18.09 5.80
CA PHE A 215 26.02 17.34 5.79
C PHE A 215 25.41 17.33 7.20
N LYS A 216 24.14 17.77 7.33
CA LYS A 216 23.35 17.69 8.56
C LYS A 216 22.05 16.96 8.26
N GLY A 217 21.93 15.70 8.65
CA GLY A 217 20.73 14.92 8.38
C GLY A 217 20.84 13.46 8.80
N PHE A 218 19.74 12.74 8.61
CA PHE A 218 19.67 11.31 8.82
C PHE A 218 19.49 10.60 7.48
N PHE A 219 20.20 9.50 7.32
CA PHE A 219 19.86 8.50 6.31
C PHE A 219 19.37 7.26 7.03
N THR A 220 18.44 6.54 6.41
CA THR A 220 18.02 5.22 6.90
C THR A 220 18.75 4.09 6.20
N ASP A 221 19.11 4.26 4.93
CA ASP A 221 19.94 3.32 4.18
C ASP A 221 20.72 4.04 3.08
N ILE A 222 21.93 3.57 2.79
CA ILE A 222 22.70 3.94 1.60
C ILE A 222 23.13 2.66 0.90
N ILE A 223 22.57 2.37 -0.27
CA ILE A 223 22.88 1.15 -1.00
C ILE A 223 23.90 1.44 -2.09
N PHE A 224 25.01 0.70 -2.04
CA PHE A 224 26.04 0.72 -3.07
C PHE A 224 25.90 -0.52 -3.97
N LEU A 225 25.89 -0.30 -5.28
CA LEU A 225 25.81 -1.39 -6.25
C LEU A 225 27.19 -1.59 -6.87
N ASN A 226 27.96 -2.55 -6.38
CA ASN A 226 29.25 -2.87 -6.96
C ASN A 226 29.10 -3.70 -8.24
N ASN A 227 29.15 -3.03 -9.39
CA ASN A 227 29.53 -3.51 -10.73
C ASN A 227 29.12 -2.46 -11.77
N THR A 228 29.26 -2.78 -13.06
CA THR A 228 28.56 -2.14 -14.18
C THR A 228 27.05 -2.33 -14.01
N ALA A 229 26.46 -1.68 -13.01
CA ALA A 229 25.04 -1.79 -12.70
C ALA A 229 24.24 -1.42 -13.94
N THR A 230 23.33 -2.30 -14.31
CA THR A 230 22.41 -2.10 -15.43
C THR A 230 21.20 -1.30 -14.97
N TYR A 231 20.37 -0.84 -15.92
CA TYR A 231 19.04 -0.30 -15.62
C TYR A 231 18.22 -1.26 -14.73
N LEU A 232 18.36 -2.57 -14.93
CA LEU A 232 17.65 -3.59 -14.16
C LEU A 232 18.14 -3.69 -12.71
N ASP A 233 19.45 -3.57 -12.46
CA ASP A 233 20.00 -3.58 -11.10
C ASP A 233 19.50 -2.37 -10.28
N ARG A 234 19.35 -1.22 -10.93
CA ARG A 234 18.71 -0.03 -10.33
C ARG A 234 17.28 -0.34 -9.90
N GLU A 235 16.44 -0.83 -10.81
CA GLU A 235 15.03 -1.13 -10.52
C GLU A 235 14.87 -2.14 -9.39
N LEU A 236 15.72 -3.18 -9.36
CA LEU A 236 15.73 -4.16 -8.28
C LEU A 236 16.10 -3.54 -6.93
N THR A 237 17.04 -2.61 -6.91
CA THR A 237 17.49 -1.90 -5.70
C THR A 237 16.41 -0.97 -5.16
N GLU A 238 15.80 -0.18 -6.04
CA GLU A 238 14.70 0.70 -5.67
C GLU A 238 13.49 -0.11 -5.20
N LYS A 239 13.18 -1.24 -5.86
CA LYS A 239 12.12 -2.16 -5.42
C LYS A 239 12.42 -2.77 -4.06
N TYR A 240 13.67 -3.16 -3.79
CA TYR A 240 14.09 -3.64 -2.48
C TYR A 240 13.86 -2.58 -1.39
N LEU A 241 14.30 -1.33 -1.61
CA LEU A 241 14.10 -0.23 -0.67
C LEU A 241 12.61 0.05 -0.44
N LYS A 242 11.80 0.11 -1.49
CA LYS A 242 10.34 0.27 -1.37
C LYS A 242 9.76 -0.84 -0.49
N ASN A 243 10.03 -2.10 -0.83
CA ASN A 243 9.47 -3.23 -0.08
C ASN A 243 9.99 -3.33 1.36
N LYS A 244 11.20 -2.86 1.66
CA LYS A 244 11.76 -2.85 3.02
C LYS A 244 11.06 -1.83 3.92
N TYR A 245 10.77 -0.63 3.41
CA TYR A 245 10.25 0.49 4.21
C TYR A 245 8.76 0.74 4.07
N ALA A 246 8.20 0.35 2.94
CA ALA A 246 6.79 0.42 2.64
C ALA A 246 6.35 -0.84 1.86
N PRO A 247 6.30 -2.00 2.54
CA PRO A 247 5.68 -3.19 1.94
C PRO A 247 4.30 -2.87 1.35
N PRO A 248 3.96 -3.42 0.16
CA PRO A 248 2.61 -3.32 -0.40
C PRO A 248 1.55 -3.80 0.60
N ILE A 249 0.33 -3.28 0.46
CA ILE A 249 -0.79 -3.76 1.29
C ILE A 249 -0.96 -5.27 1.12
N ASN A 250 -1.15 -5.94 2.25
CA ASN A 250 -1.45 -7.35 2.34
C ASN A 250 -2.42 -7.53 3.52
N LEU A 251 -3.69 -7.56 3.20
CA LEU A 251 -4.80 -7.84 4.09
C LEU A 251 -4.70 -9.28 4.62
N PRO A 252 -5.33 -9.57 5.76
CA PRO A 252 -5.42 -10.94 6.25
C PRO A 252 -6.20 -11.84 5.28
N GLN A 253 -6.19 -13.14 5.54
CA GLN A 253 -7.02 -14.09 4.81
C GLN A 253 -8.51 -13.72 4.89
N ASN A 254 -9.28 -14.22 3.91
CA ASN A 254 -10.73 -14.07 3.85
C ASN A 254 -11.40 -14.39 5.18
N ILE A 255 -12.38 -13.58 5.53
CA ILE A 255 -13.10 -13.69 6.80
C ILE A 255 -14.39 -14.46 6.53
N ASN A 256 -14.52 -15.62 7.16
CA ASN A 256 -15.73 -16.43 7.09
C ASN A 256 -16.38 -16.48 8.46
N ILE A 257 -17.53 -15.83 8.58
CA ILE A 257 -18.29 -15.76 9.83
C ILE A 257 -19.25 -16.93 9.83
N ALA A 258 -18.90 -17.96 10.59
CA ALA A 258 -19.70 -19.17 10.66
C ALA A 258 -21.03 -18.98 11.42
N TYR A 259 -21.09 -17.99 12.32
CA TYR A 259 -22.26 -17.71 13.14
C TYR A 259 -22.33 -16.23 13.55
N GLY A 260 -23.55 -15.70 13.61
CA GLY A 260 -23.84 -14.34 14.05
C GLY A 260 -23.80 -13.31 12.92
N PHE A 261 -24.33 -12.12 13.21
CA PHE A 261 -24.44 -11.02 12.25
C PHE A 261 -23.71 -9.76 12.72
N ALA A 262 -22.76 -9.92 13.64
CA ALA A 262 -22.00 -8.81 14.18
C ALA A 262 -21.10 -8.17 13.12
N ASP A 263 -21.01 -6.85 13.20
CA ASP A 263 -20.11 -6.05 12.38
C ASP A 263 -18.65 -6.53 12.48
N THR A 264 -17.97 -6.62 11.33
CA THR A 264 -16.57 -6.99 11.21
C THR A 264 -15.73 -5.77 10.87
N THR A 265 -14.64 -5.58 11.62
CA THR A 265 -13.67 -4.52 11.31
C THR A 265 -12.54 -5.07 10.45
N ILE A 266 -12.33 -4.48 9.28
CA ILE A 266 -11.18 -4.75 8.42
C ILE A 266 -10.16 -3.64 8.64
N ASN A 267 -8.92 -4.02 8.98
CA ASN A 267 -7.86 -3.08 9.31
C ASN A 267 -6.72 -3.12 8.27
N ALA A 268 -6.61 -2.05 7.47
CA ALA A 268 -5.53 -1.85 6.52
C ALA A 268 -4.40 -0.94 7.07
N PHE A 269 -4.49 -0.51 8.33
CA PHE A 269 -3.52 0.40 8.93
C PHE A 269 -2.10 -0.18 8.88
N LYS A 270 -1.19 0.67 8.39
CA LYS A 270 0.26 0.51 8.50
C LYS A 270 0.88 1.89 8.64
N PRO A 271 1.98 2.04 9.39
CA PRO A 271 2.58 3.35 9.64
C PRO A 271 3.22 3.99 8.39
N TRP A 272 3.34 3.25 7.28
CA TRP A 272 3.93 3.72 6.02
C TRP A 272 2.91 3.98 4.91
N PHE A 273 1.61 3.89 5.19
CA PHE A 273 0.58 4.37 4.26
C PHE A 273 0.16 5.79 4.61
N THR A 274 -0.02 6.62 3.58
CA THR A 274 -0.36 8.04 3.68
C THR A 274 -1.81 8.32 3.30
N SER A 275 -2.44 7.45 2.52
CA SER A 275 -3.86 7.54 2.15
C SER A 275 -4.46 6.17 1.86
N TYR A 276 -5.80 6.11 1.96
CA TYR A 276 -6.62 4.92 1.73
C TYR A 276 -7.81 5.29 0.84
N LEU A 277 -8.26 4.34 0.02
CA LEU A 277 -9.50 4.40 -0.72
C LEU A 277 -10.10 2.99 -0.79
N TRP A 278 -11.18 2.78 -0.04
CA TRP A 278 -11.92 1.53 -0.02
C TRP A 278 -12.97 1.50 -1.14
N SER A 279 -13.39 0.29 -1.53
CA SER A 279 -14.44 0.06 -2.52
C SER A 279 -15.80 0.67 -2.13
N ASN A 280 -16.04 0.90 -0.84
CA ASN A 280 -17.22 1.62 -0.33
C ASN A 280 -17.05 3.15 -0.29
N GLY A 281 -15.94 3.69 -0.80
CA GLY A 281 -15.62 5.11 -0.81
C GLY A 281 -14.98 5.64 0.48
N SER A 282 -14.79 4.81 1.51
CA SER A 282 -14.11 5.24 2.74
C SER A 282 -12.64 5.57 2.48
N THR A 283 -12.12 6.57 3.21
CA THR A 283 -10.70 6.95 3.21
C THR A 283 -10.02 6.67 4.56
N ASP A 284 -10.74 6.02 5.47
CA ASP A 284 -10.21 5.63 6.77
C ASP A 284 -9.29 4.40 6.65
N PRO A 285 -8.29 4.25 7.54
CA PRO A 285 -7.41 3.07 7.57
C PRO A 285 -8.13 1.76 7.95
N THR A 286 -9.35 1.88 8.48
CA THR A 286 -10.21 0.77 8.89
C THR A 286 -11.62 0.98 8.37
N ILE A 287 -12.30 -0.09 7.98
CA ILE A 287 -13.74 -0.07 7.71
C ILE A 287 -14.46 -1.10 8.56
N THR A 288 -15.71 -0.81 8.86
CA THR A 288 -16.64 -1.74 9.49
C THR A 288 -17.64 -2.20 8.44
N VAL A 289 -17.82 -3.52 8.33
CA VAL A 289 -18.67 -4.16 7.32
C VAL A 289 -19.61 -5.14 7.99
N ASN A 290 -20.80 -5.30 7.43
CA ASN A 290 -21.85 -6.18 7.97
C ASN A 290 -22.57 -6.99 6.88
N GLN A 291 -21.99 -7.05 5.69
CA GLN A 291 -22.55 -7.77 4.55
C GLN A 291 -21.48 -8.65 3.93
N SER A 292 -21.91 -9.78 3.37
CA SER A 292 -21.05 -10.60 2.51
C SER A 292 -20.60 -9.77 1.31
N GLY A 293 -19.34 -9.87 0.94
CA GLY A 293 -18.82 -9.16 -0.22
C GLY A 293 -17.30 -9.15 -0.30
N THR A 294 -16.80 -8.66 -1.42
CA THR A 294 -15.36 -8.41 -1.61
C THR A 294 -15.07 -6.94 -1.39
N TYR A 295 -14.24 -6.64 -0.40
CA TYR A 295 -13.79 -5.31 -0.07
C TYR A 295 -12.39 -5.11 -0.60
N ILE A 296 -12.19 -4.06 -1.40
CA ILE A 296 -10.90 -3.73 -2.01
C ILE A 296 -10.42 -2.43 -1.40
N VAL A 297 -9.15 -2.37 -1.01
CA VAL A 297 -8.50 -1.13 -0.58
C VAL A 297 -7.37 -0.80 -1.55
N GLU A 298 -7.35 0.45 -2.00
CA GLU A 298 -6.19 1.07 -2.64
C GLU A 298 -5.51 1.97 -1.60
N VAL A 299 -4.21 1.77 -1.39
CA VAL A 299 -3.42 2.57 -0.46
C VAL A 299 -2.29 3.27 -1.19
N THR A 300 -1.94 4.48 -0.76
CA THR A 300 -0.72 5.17 -1.19
C THR A 300 0.31 5.12 -0.07
N ASP A 301 1.55 4.75 -0.37
CA ASP A 301 2.63 4.69 0.61
C ASP A 301 3.34 6.05 0.83
N ILE A 302 4.32 6.05 1.74
CA ILE A 302 5.20 7.19 2.05
C ILE A 302 6.11 7.64 0.88
N PHE A 303 6.23 6.83 -0.17
CA PHE A 303 6.97 7.13 -1.40
C PHE A 303 6.04 7.57 -2.54
N GLY A 304 4.72 7.58 -2.33
CA GLY A 304 3.72 7.94 -3.33
C GLY A 304 3.31 6.78 -4.25
N PHE A 305 3.68 5.53 -3.97
CA PHE A 305 3.22 4.39 -4.76
C PHE A 305 1.87 3.88 -4.27
N THR A 306 1.02 3.52 -5.22
CA THR A 306 -0.26 2.88 -4.96
C THR A 306 -0.12 1.36 -4.96
N SER A 307 -0.77 0.69 -4.01
CA SER A 307 -0.96 -0.76 -4.03
C SER A 307 -2.40 -1.12 -3.67
N LYS A 308 -2.89 -2.26 -4.17
CA LYS A 308 -4.25 -2.74 -3.92
C LYS A 308 -4.22 -4.13 -3.33
N ASP A 309 -5.17 -4.40 -2.45
CA ASP A 309 -5.49 -5.74 -2.02
C ASP A 309 -6.99 -5.87 -1.74
N SER A 310 -7.47 -7.11 -1.74
CA SER A 310 -8.88 -7.44 -1.56
C SER A 310 -9.06 -8.50 -0.50
N ILE A 311 -10.14 -8.38 0.26
CA ILE A 311 -10.56 -9.38 1.22
C ILE A 311 -12.03 -9.72 0.97
N THR A 312 -12.35 -11.01 0.95
CA THR A 312 -13.75 -11.46 0.93
C THR A 312 -14.20 -11.68 2.37
N VAL A 313 -15.33 -11.08 2.71
CA VAL A 313 -16.05 -11.35 3.95
C VAL A 313 -17.30 -12.12 3.59
N SER A 314 -17.56 -13.23 4.29
CA SER A 314 -18.80 -13.99 4.17
C SER A 314 -19.51 -14.05 5.51
N TYR A 315 -20.78 -13.69 5.48
CA TYR A 315 -21.74 -13.83 6.57
C TYR A 315 -22.66 -15.03 6.29
N PRO A 316 -23.34 -15.57 7.32
CA PRO A 316 -24.40 -16.54 7.10
C PRO A 316 -25.52 -15.89 6.25
N GLU A 317 -25.93 -16.57 5.18
CA GLU A 317 -26.96 -16.06 4.27
C GLU A 317 -28.29 -16.83 4.44
N LEU A 318 -29.39 -16.12 4.21
CA LEU A 318 -30.71 -16.72 4.17
C LEU A 318 -30.93 -17.43 2.84
N ASN A 319 -31.30 -18.69 2.90
CA ASN A 319 -31.85 -19.39 1.74
C ASN A 319 -33.25 -18.84 1.43
N TYR A 320 -33.48 -18.54 0.17
CA TYR A 320 -34.80 -18.21 -0.36
C TYR A 320 -35.40 -19.45 -1.02
N PRO A 321 -36.71 -19.70 -0.86
CA PRO A 321 -37.35 -20.89 -1.39
C PRO A 321 -37.47 -20.86 -2.92
N ILE A 322 -37.35 -19.67 -3.52
CA ILE A 322 -37.44 -19.44 -4.96
C ILE A 322 -36.32 -18.47 -5.34
N SER A 323 -35.50 -18.86 -6.32
CA SER A 323 -34.46 -18.03 -6.91
C SER A 323 -35.05 -17.17 -8.05
N GLY A 324 -35.72 -16.06 -7.73
CA GLY A 324 -36.38 -15.19 -8.72
C GLY A 324 -37.79 -14.78 -8.30
N SER A 325 -38.28 -13.68 -8.89
CA SER A 325 -39.51 -12.92 -8.56
C SER A 325 -40.75 -13.74 -8.15
N ASP A 326 -41.60 -13.09 -7.36
CA ASP A 326 -42.98 -13.42 -6.95
C ASP A 326 -43.63 -14.59 -7.71
N THR A 327 -44.14 -15.56 -6.95
CA THR A 327 -44.66 -16.83 -7.48
C THR A 327 -46.15 -16.99 -7.21
N THR A 328 -46.83 -17.67 -8.12
CA THR A 328 -48.22 -18.08 -7.96
C THR A 328 -48.24 -19.51 -7.39
N LEU A 329 -48.95 -19.73 -6.27
CA LEU A 329 -49.18 -21.08 -5.75
C LEU A 329 -50.49 -21.64 -6.34
N CYS A 330 -50.47 -22.89 -6.82
CA CYS A 330 -51.70 -23.58 -7.19
C CYS A 330 -52.49 -23.98 -5.94
N LEU A 331 -53.81 -24.14 -6.10
CA LEU A 331 -54.68 -24.59 -5.01
C LEU A 331 -54.25 -25.96 -4.49
N GLY A 332 -53.86 -26.03 -3.22
CA GLY A 332 -53.43 -27.27 -2.55
C GLY A 332 -51.92 -27.48 -2.52
N ASP A 333 -51.14 -26.65 -3.23
CA ASP A 333 -49.67 -26.70 -3.15
C ASP A 333 -49.16 -26.11 -1.83
N THR A 334 -47.97 -26.52 -1.41
CA THR A 334 -47.28 -25.95 -0.24
C THR A 334 -45.84 -25.66 -0.60
N LEU A 335 -45.42 -24.42 -0.37
CA LEU A 335 -44.03 -24.00 -0.48
C LEU A 335 -43.40 -23.99 0.90
N LEU A 336 -42.36 -24.79 1.12
CA LEU A 336 -41.63 -24.78 2.39
C LEU A 336 -40.44 -23.81 2.28
N TRP A 337 -40.51 -22.67 2.97
CA TRP A 337 -39.35 -21.78 3.13
C TRP A 337 -38.46 -22.30 4.26
N ASN A 338 -37.33 -22.91 3.90
CA ASN A 338 -36.25 -23.22 4.83
C ASN A 338 -35.17 -22.11 4.74
N THR A 339 -34.91 -21.42 5.85
CA THR A 339 -33.93 -20.32 5.91
C THR A 339 -32.48 -20.76 5.70
N GLY A 340 -32.19 -22.06 5.81
CA GLY A 340 -30.82 -22.60 5.71
C GLY A 340 -29.96 -22.35 6.95
N LEU A 341 -30.46 -21.58 7.92
CA LEU A 341 -29.78 -21.25 9.16
C LEU A 341 -30.15 -22.23 10.30
N SER A 342 -29.29 -22.34 11.30
CA SER A 342 -29.42 -23.32 12.38
C SER A 342 -30.39 -22.88 13.48
N THR A 343 -30.72 -23.78 14.41
CA THR A 343 -31.56 -23.50 15.58
C THR A 343 -30.90 -22.58 16.62
N GLY A 344 -29.65 -22.14 16.41
CA GLY A 344 -28.98 -21.19 17.30
C GLY A 344 -29.56 -19.77 17.23
N TYR A 345 -30.23 -19.42 16.12
CA TYR A 345 -30.87 -18.12 15.91
C TYR A 345 -32.33 -18.11 16.38
N SER A 346 -32.86 -16.92 16.65
CA SER A 346 -34.31 -16.70 16.80
C SER A 346 -34.92 -16.21 15.50
N TYR A 347 -36.14 -16.66 15.21
CA TYR A 347 -36.84 -16.35 13.97
C TYR A 347 -38.16 -15.65 14.30
N ASP A 348 -38.43 -14.56 13.59
CA ASP A 348 -39.69 -13.84 13.63
C ASP A 348 -40.26 -13.78 12.20
N TRP A 349 -41.21 -14.67 11.91
CA TRP A 349 -41.86 -14.72 10.61
C TRP A 349 -42.98 -13.66 10.51
N PHE A 350 -43.26 -13.23 9.28
CA PHE A 350 -44.43 -12.44 8.92
C PHE A 350 -45.27 -13.25 7.91
N PRO A 351 -46.61 -13.34 8.07
CA PRO A 351 -47.45 -12.59 9.03
C PRO A 351 -47.60 -13.23 10.42
N VAL A 352 -46.94 -14.35 10.70
CA VAL A 352 -47.10 -15.08 11.96
C VAL A 352 -45.83 -15.11 12.80
N GLN A 353 -45.92 -14.78 14.08
CA GLN A 353 -44.78 -14.79 14.99
C GLN A 353 -44.51 -16.20 15.53
N ILE A 354 -43.82 -17.00 14.73
CA ILE A 354 -43.30 -18.31 15.15
C ILE A 354 -41.77 -18.28 15.13
N SER A 355 -41.12 -19.06 16.01
CA SER A 355 -39.67 -19.23 15.97
C SER A 355 -39.32 -20.63 15.47
N SER A 356 -39.14 -20.75 14.15
CA SER A 356 -38.78 -21.98 13.45
C SER A 356 -37.81 -21.69 12.30
N THR A 357 -36.88 -22.61 12.01
CA THR A 357 -35.96 -22.50 10.87
C THR A 357 -36.68 -22.63 9.52
N THR A 358 -37.90 -23.19 9.53
CA THR A 358 -38.75 -23.38 8.36
C THR A 358 -40.15 -22.81 8.54
N TYR A 359 -40.75 -22.36 7.44
CA TYR A 359 -42.13 -21.88 7.38
C TYR A 359 -42.87 -22.44 6.15
N PRO A 360 -43.95 -23.23 6.34
CA PRO A 360 -44.76 -23.70 5.24
C PRO A 360 -45.76 -22.61 4.81
N ILE A 361 -45.79 -22.31 3.51
CA ILE A 361 -46.65 -21.32 2.86
C ILE A 361 -47.66 -22.05 1.98
N TYR A 362 -48.94 -21.78 2.24
CA TYR A 362 -50.07 -22.47 1.60
C TYR A 362 -51.17 -21.50 1.11
N ALA A 363 -50.98 -20.19 1.30
CA ALA A 363 -51.95 -19.18 0.89
C ALA A 363 -51.26 -18.03 0.15
N PRO A 364 -51.99 -17.31 -0.71
CA PRO A 364 -51.55 -16.04 -1.26
C PRO A 364 -51.33 -15.01 -0.15
N GLY A 365 -50.33 -14.13 -0.33
CA GLY A 365 -49.96 -13.14 0.66
C GLY A 365 -48.49 -12.74 0.59
N GLN A 366 -48.07 -11.87 1.51
CA GLN A 366 -46.68 -11.46 1.65
C GLN A 366 -46.04 -12.14 2.86
N TYR A 367 -44.82 -12.63 2.67
CA TYR A 367 -44.07 -13.38 3.67
C TYR A 367 -42.66 -12.82 3.79
N ALA A 368 -42.16 -12.71 5.02
CA ALA A 368 -40.80 -12.31 5.32
C ALA A 368 -40.35 -12.95 6.65
N VAL A 369 -39.04 -12.96 6.91
CA VAL A 369 -38.47 -13.43 8.17
C VAL A 369 -37.37 -12.51 8.66
N LYS A 370 -37.42 -12.17 9.94
CA LYS A 370 -36.30 -11.58 10.67
C LYS A 370 -35.60 -12.69 11.45
N VAL A 371 -34.29 -12.82 11.27
CA VAL A 371 -33.47 -13.79 12.00
C VAL A 371 -32.50 -13.04 12.88
N SER A 372 -32.52 -13.29 14.20
CA SER A 372 -31.63 -12.63 15.16
C SER A 372 -30.67 -13.61 15.80
N ASP A 373 -29.43 -13.16 16.02
CA ASP A 373 -28.43 -13.90 16.79
C ASP A 373 -28.60 -13.70 18.30
N SER A 374 -27.81 -14.43 19.09
CA SER A 374 -27.87 -14.39 20.55
C SER A 374 -27.37 -13.07 21.17
N LEU A 375 -26.74 -12.21 20.37
CA LEU A 375 -26.26 -10.89 20.77
C LEU A 375 -27.24 -9.77 20.36
N GLY A 376 -28.32 -10.11 19.68
CA GLY A 376 -29.37 -9.19 19.24
C GLY A 376 -29.15 -8.55 17.87
N ASN A 377 -28.10 -8.93 17.13
CA ASN A 377 -27.95 -8.53 15.72
C ASN A 377 -28.91 -9.35 14.87
N TYR A 378 -29.30 -8.83 13.71
CA TYR A 378 -30.31 -9.50 12.89
C TYR A 378 -30.11 -9.32 11.39
N LEU A 379 -30.60 -10.30 10.63
CA LEU A 379 -30.84 -10.21 9.20
C LEU A 379 -32.34 -10.13 8.93
N LEU A 380 -32.70 -9.34 7.91
CA LEU A 380 -34.05 -9.29 7.35
C LEU A 380 -34.03 -9.95 5.98
N SER A 381 -35.03 -10.79 5.71
CA SER A 381 -35.28 -11.24 4.35
C SER A 381 -35.90 -10.11 3.51
N ASP A 382 -35.86 -10.28 2.20
CA ASP A 382 -36.79 -9.59 1.31
C ASP A 382 -38.23 -10.11 1.50
N THR A 383 -39.20 -9.39 0.93
CA THR A 383 -40.62 -9.79 0.93
C THR A 383 -40.89 -10.76 -0.21
N LEU A 384 -41.34 -11.97 0.13
CA LEU A 384 -41.86 -12.94 -0.83
C LEU A 384 -43.36 -12.69 -1.02
N SER A 385 -43.78 -12.32 -2.22
CA SER A 385 -45.22 -12.21 -2.55
C SER A 385 -45.71 -13.47 -3.27
N ILE A 386 -46.76 -14.07 -2.72
CA ILE A 386 -47.49 -15.18 -3.32
C ILE A 386 -48.80 -14.68 -3.91
N ALA A 387 -48.98 -14.86 -5.21
CA ALA A 387 -50.23 -14.53 -5.91
C ALA A 387 -51.22 -15.71 -5.87
N ASP A 388 -52.53 -15.38 -5.98
CA ASP A 388 -53.58 -16.38 -6.10
C ASP A 388 -53.55 -17.08 -7.46
N GLY A 389 -53.54 -18.40 -7.45
CA GLY A 389 -53.50 -19.25 -8.65
C GLY A 389 -54.84 -19.45 -9.33
N VAL A 390 -55.92 -18.86 -8.80
CA VAL A 390 -57.24 -18.98 -9.42
C VAL A 390 -57.35 -18.00 -10.61
N THR A 391 -57.06 -18.48 -11.81
CA THR A 391 -57.75 -17.94 -13.00
C THR A 391 -59.23 -18.28 -12.83
N GLU A 392 -60.11 -17.27 -12.90
CA GLU A 392 -61.57 -17.43 -12.80
C GLU A 392 -62.03 -18.76 -13.41
N ALA A 393 -62.64 -19.63 -12.60
CA ALA A 393 -63.29 -20.82 -13.12
C ALA A 393 -64.38 -20.36 -14.12
N PRO A 394 -64.49 -20.97 -15.32
CA PRO A 394 -65.60 -20.65 -16.22
C PRO A 394 -66.90 -20.90 -15.46
N SER A 395 -67.72 -19.86 -15.33
CA SER A 395 -68.99 -19.96 -14.62
C SER A 395 -69.84 -21.05 -15.28
N LEU A 396 -70.04 -22.18 -14.62
CA LEU A 396 -71.06 -23.13 -15.00
C LEU A 396 -72.40 -22.58 -14.48
N SER A 397 -73.06 -21.79 -15.32
CA SER A 397 -74.49 -21.53 -15.14
C SER A 397 -75.24 -22.86 -15.36
N PRO A 398 -76.03 -23.39 -14.41
CA PRO A 398 -76.84 -24.57 -14.67
C PRO A 398 -78.03 -24.23 -15.60
N PRO A 399 -78.49 -25.17 -16.44
CA PRO A 399 -79.54 -24.91 -17.43
C PRO A 399 -80.91 -24.79 -16.76
N LEU A 400 -81.65 -23.72 -17.09
CA LEU A 400 -83.06 -23.58 -16.75
C LEU A 400 -83.89 -24.53 -17.64
N VAL A 401 -84.30 -25.67 -17.09
CA VAL A 401 -85.45 -26.42 -17.59
C VAL A 401 -86.59 -26.27 -16.59
N LYS A 402 -87.69 -25.66 -17.03
CA LYS A 402 -88.96 -25.67 -16.32
C LYS A 402 -90.06 -26.09 -17.29
N THR A 403 -90.63 -27.27 -17.07
CA THR A 403 -91.89 -27.71 -17.67
C THR A 403 -93.09 -27.08 -16.93
N PRO A 404 -94.30 -27.06 -17.55
CA PRO A 404 -95.33 -26.06 -17.28
C PRO A 404 -96.42 -26.54 -16.32
N PRO A 405 -97.31 -25.63 -15.86
CA PRO A 405 -98.73 -25.96 -15.74
C PRO A 405 -99.65 -25.07 -16.59
N ILE A 406 -100.76 -25.71 -16.96
CA ILE A 406 -101.92 -25.30 -17.76
C ILE A 406 -102.72 -24.15 -17.11
N GLY A 407 -103.30 -23.25 -17.91
CA GLY A 407 -104.50 -22.50 -17.50
C GLY A 407 -104.78 -21.14 -18.16
N TYR A 408 -105.40 -21.18 -19.35
CA TYR A 408 -106.35 -20.22 -19.98
C TYR A 408 -106.31 -18.69 -19.73
N GLY A 409 -106.30 -17.94 -20.84
CA GLY A 409 -106.89 -16.59 -20.94
C GLY A 409 -106.26 -15.71 -22.02
N GLN A 410 -106.90 -15.59 -23.18
CA GLN A 410 -106.52 -14.69 -24.29
C GLN A 410 -106.63 -13.20 -23.90
N ALA A 411 -105.70 -12.36 -24.36
CA ALA A 411 -105.98 -11.29 -25.36
C ALA A 411 -104.80 -10.30 -25.57
N ILE A 412 -104.35 -10.22 -26.84
CA ILE A 412 -104.12 -9.01 -27.66
C ILE A 412 -103.04 -7.97 -27.26
N GLN A 413 -101.91 -8.07 -27.98
CA GLN A 413 -101.32 -7.10 -28.95
C GLN A 413 -100.80 -5.69 -28.54
N THR A 414 -99.66 -5.41 -29.19
CA THR A 414 -99.06 -4.12 -29.65
C THR A 414 -97.97 -3.46 -28.80
N ASP A 415 -96.74 -3.64 -29.31
CA ASP A 415 -95.82 -2.61 -29.80
C ASP A 415 -95.48 -1.38 -28.93
N ALA A 416 -94.18 -1.21 -28.63
CA ALA A 416 -93.35 -0.20 -29.32
C ALA A 416 -91.88 -0.25 -28.86
N LEU A 417 -91.06 -0.69 -29.82
CA LEU A 417 -89.71 -0.29 -30.22
C LEU A 417 -88.86 0.67 -29.35
N ALA A 418 -87.58 0.28 -29.27
CA ALA A 418 -86.37 0.98 -28.82
C ALA A 418 -85.95 2.17 -29.76
N PRO A 419 -84.68 2.64 -29.86
CA PRO A 419 -83.50 2.70 -28.96
C PRO A 419 -82.78 4.10 -28.94
N ILE A 420 -81.79 4.29 -28.02
CA ILE A 420 -80.36 4.74 -28.18
C ILE A 420 -80.07 5.79 -29.31
N PRO A 421 -79.26 6.89 -29.16
CA PRO A 421 -77.83 6.76 -28.84
C PRO A 421 -77.01 7.90 -28.21
N TRP A 422 -75.87 7.40 -27.73
CA TRP A 422 -74.54 7.94 -27.46
C TRP A 422 -73.98 8.97 -28.46
N TYR A 423 -73.17 9.88 -27.92
CA TYR A 423 -71.79 10.10 -28.36
C TYR A 423 -70.87 10.15 -27.13
#